data_AF-A0A2V5V483-F1
#
_entry.id   AF-A0A2V5V483-F1
#
_cell.length_a   1.000
_cell.length_b   1.000
_cell.length_c   1.000
_cell.angle_alpha   90.00
_cell.angle_beta   90.00
_cell.angle_gamma   90.00
#
_symmetry.space_group_name_H-M   'P 1'
#
loop_
_entity.id
_entity.type
_entity.pdbx_description
1 polymer ?
#
loop_
_entity_poly.entity_id
_entity_poly.type
_entity_poly.pdbx_seq_one_letter_code
_entity_poly.pdbx_strand_id
1 'polypeptide(L)'
;ALTKFGVGMTEPLGFNNTYALVMRRDRAQKLGVHTISNARNHPELKIGLTHEFLNRQDGWRPLAARYQLNPQSVIGIDHALGYAALQNGSIDVKDAYSTDAKIAEYDLVTLEDDLKFFPRYDAVFLYRLSLSPKAVTCLRTLEGKIDEAEMIRLNAEAERTKNYTRGANLYFGGSAKSISTVSGESFTHQLIRWTIRHLQLAGFSLLLAVIVGIPLGIFASRGGPVGHTILGFASVVQTIPSLALLALLVPLPFFGISVRTAIAALFLYGLLPIVRNTASGLQDIPRSLRESAVALGLNPMARLWQIYLPMASRSILSGIKTSAVINVGTATLAALIGAGGLGEPILSGLNLNDHVTILEGAIPAALLALIVQWLFDLLDRVFIPKGLRL
;
A
#
# COMPACT_ATOMS: atom_id res chain seq x y z
N ALA A 1 -1.70 9.68 31.48
CA ALA A 1 -2.66 8.71 30.89
C ALA A 1 -1.94 7.47 30.31
N LEU A 2 -0.86 7.65 29.53
CA LEU A 2 -0.16 6.56 28.84
C LEU A 2 0.55 5.53 29.73
N THR A 3 0.91 5.90 30.96
CA THR A 3 1.59 5.01 31.92
C THR A 3 0.76 3.76 32.25
N LYS A 4 -0.58 3.85 32.20
CA LYS A 4 -1.49 2.71 32.38
C LYS A 4 -1.33 1.64 31.30
N PHE A 5 -0.78 2.00 30.14
CA PHE A 5 -0.46 1.11 29.02
C PHE A 5 1.02 0.71 28.99
N GLY A 6 1.77 1.00 30.06
CA GLY A 6 3.21 0.72 30.10
C GLY A 6 4.03 1.63 29.18
N VAL A 7 3.53 2.82 28.85
CA VAL A 7 4.19 3.79 27.95
C VAL A 7 4.53 5.08 28.70
N GLY A 8 5.79 5.50 28.57
CA GLY A 8 6.31 6.81 28.96
C GLY A 8 6.45 7.75 27.76
N MET A 9 6.64 9.03 28.04
CA MET A 9 6.73 10.11 27.06
C MET A 9 7.80 11.12 27.51
N THR A 10 8.57 11.68 26.57
CA THR A 10 9.48 12.81 26.83
C THR A 10 8.73 14.13 26.84
N GLU A 11 9.36 15.19 27.31
CA GLU A 11 8.93 16.55 27.00
C GLU A 11 9.07 16.83 25.49
N PRO A 12 8.41 17.89 24.97
CA PRO A 12 8.55 18.33 23.58
C PRO A 12 10.00 18.52 23.15
N LEU A 13 10.31 18.13 21.91
CA LEU A 13 11.65 18.29 21.32
C LEU A 13 12.02 19.75 21.04
N GLY A 14 11.03 20.64 20.91
CA GLY A 14 11.25 22.09 20.80
C GLY A 14 10.59 22.78 19.60
N PHE A 15 10.02 22.03 18.66
CA PHE A 15 9.37 22.58 17.46
C PHE A 15 7.89 22.22 17.38
N ASN A 16 7.12 23.08 16.71
CA ASN A 16 5.72 22.87 16.38
C ASN A 16 5.59 22.48 14.90
N ASN A 17 5.05 21.31 14.61
CA ASN A 17 4.79 20.84 13.25
C ASN A 17 3.30 20.95 12.90
N THR A 18 2.77 22.16 12.98
CA THR A 18 1.35 22.41 12.74
C THR A 18 1.03 22.50 11.25
N TYR A 19 -0.26 22.50 10.94
CA TYR A 19 -0.74 22.76 9.58
C TYR A 19 -0.56 24.23 9.22
N ALA A 20 -0.36 24.47 7.94
CA ALA A 20 -0.26 25.80 7.37
C ALA A 20 -0.91 25.84 5.99
N LEU A 21 -1.33 27.02 5.56
CA LEU A 21 -1.71 27.27 4.16
C LEU A 21 -0.56 27.95 3.45
N VAL A 22 -0.20 27.45 2.28
CA VAL A 22 0.92 27.97 1.48
C VAL A 22 0.45 28.42 0.10
N MET A 23 1.09 29.46 -0.41
CA MET A 23 0.88 30.02 -1.74
C MET A 23 2.23 30.27 -2.42
N ARG A 24 2.26 30.31 -3.75
CA ARG A 24 3.46 30.82 -4.44
C ARG A 24 3.69 32.29 -4.08
N ARG A 25 4.95 32.67 -3.83
CA ARG A 25 5.30 34.03 -3.41
C ARG A 25 4.81 35.10 -4.38
N ASP A 26 5.02 34.88 -5.69
CA ASP A 26 4.61 35.80 -6.76
C ASP A 26 3.09 36.05 -6.76
N ARG A 27 2.31 34.99 -6.56
CA ARG A 27 0.85 35.02 -6.55
C ARG A 27 0.31 35.70 -5.30
N ALA A 28 0.86 35.37 -4.14
CA ALA A 28 0.51 35.98 -2.87
C ALA A 28 0.79 37.49 -2.87
N GLN A 29 1.96 37.91 -3.37
CA GLN A 29 2.31 39.33 -3.51
C GLN A 29 1.39 40.06 -4.49
N LYS A 30 1.10 39.47 -5.64
CA LYS A 30 0.20 40.07 -6.65
C LYS A 30 -1.22 40.29 -6.14
N LEU A 31 -1.69 39.44 -5.24
CA LEU A 31 -3.03 39.53 -4.66
C LEU A 31 -3.06 40.22 -3.29
N GLY A 32 -1.90 40.51 -2.68
CA GLY A 32 -1.82 41.07 -1.33
C GLY A 32 -2.29 40.11 -0.25
N VAL A 33 -2.09 38.79 -0.43
CA VAL A 33 -2.51 37.75 0.52
C VAL A 33 -1.32 37.35 1.39
N HIS A 34 -1.32 37.81 2.65
CA HIS A 34 -0.27 37.50 3.63
C HIS A 34 -0.81 36.69 4.82
N THR A 35 -2.07 36.87 5.16
CA THR A 35 -2.76 36.14 6.24
C THR A 35 -3.85 35.24 5.68
N ILE A 36 -4.28 34.23 6.44
CA ILE A 36 -5.44 33.41 6.07
C ILE A 36 -6.69 34.28 5.95
N SER A 37 -6.86 35.31 6.79
CA SER A 37 -7.96 36.26 6.66
C SER A 37 -7.97 37.03 5.34
N ASN A 38 -6.82 37.33 4.73
CA ASN A 38 -6.80 38.01 3.42
C ASN A 38 -7.40 37.15 2.31
N ALA A 39 -7.27 35.82 2.39
CA ALA A 39 -7.83 34.89 1.40
C ALA A 39 -9.37 34.99 1.30
N ARG A 40 -10.05 35.52 2.32
CA ARG A 40 -11.49 35.79 2.30
C ARG A 40 -11.91 36.68 1.13
N ASN A 41 -11.06 37.64 0.75
CA ASN A 41 -11.34 38.63 -0.28
C ASN A 41 -11.10 38.09 -1.71
N HIS A 42 -10.66 36.84 -1.83
CA HIS A 42 -10.28 36.21 -3.09
C HIS A 42 -11.01 34.88 -3.32
N PRO A 43 -12.34 34.89 -3.54
CA PRO A 43 -13.11 33.68 -3.79
C PRO A 43 -12.67 32.94 -5.07
N GLU A 44 -11.95 33.59 -5.97
CA GLU A 44 -11.39 33.01 -7.19
C GLU A 44 -10.19 32.07 -6.96
N LEU A 45 -9.60 32.05 -5.75
CA LEU A 45 -8.45 31.19 -5.45
C LEU A 45 -8.83 29.72 -5.62
N LYS A 46 -8.01 29.00 -6.39
CA LYS A 46 -8.12 27.54 -6.52
C LYS A 46 -7.40 26.87 -5.36
N ILE A 47 -8.14 26.23 -4.47
CA ILE A 47 -7.56 25.60 -3.29
C ILE A 47 -7.44 24.09 -3.53
N GLY A 48 -6.23 23.56 -3.45
CA GLY A 48 -5.94 22.13 -3.53
C GLY A 48 -5.43 21.61 -2.19
N LEU A 49 -6.25 20.84 -1.48
CA LEU A 49 -5.95 20.37 -0.13
C LEU A 49 -5.81 18.86 -0.09
N THR A 50 -5.03 18.34 0.85
CA THR A 50 -4.99 16.89 1.09
C THR A 50 -6.37 16.37 1.48
N HIS A 51 -6.68 15.14 1.05
CA HIS A 51 -7.93 14.47 1.42
C HIS A 51 -8.11 14.32 2.93
N GLU A 52 -7.00 14.20 3.66
CA GLU A 52 -7.00 14.22 5.12
C GLU A 52 -7.47 15.60 5.63
N PHE A 53 -6.78 16.67 5.23
CA PHE A 53 -7.06 18.02 5.72
C PHE A 53 -8.50 18.48 5.44
N LEU A 54 -9.12 18.02 4.34
CA LEU A 54 -10.52 18.29 4.03
C LEU A 54 -11.51 17.77 5.08
N ASN A 55 -11.18 16.67 5.77
CA ASN A 55 -12.11 15.91 6.61
C ASN A 55 -11.77 15.96 8.11
N ARG A 56 -10.64 16.55 8.49
CA ARG A 56 -10.21 16.67 9.89
C ARG A 56 -11.09 17.64 10.69
N GLN A 57 -11.17 17.39 12.01
CA GLN A 57 -11.86 18.27 12.96
C GLN A 57 -11.15 19.63 13.15
N ASP A 58 -9.85 19.68 12.90
CA ASP A 58 -9.02 20.87 12.84
C ASP A 58 -8.56 21.16 11.39
N GLY A 59 -9.36 20.72 10.42
CA GLY A 59 -9.08 20.81 9.00
C GLY A 59 -9.80 21.95 8.29
N TRP A 60 -10.01 21.78 6.99
CA TRP A 60 -10.55 22.79 6.09
C TRP A 60 -11.93 23.32 6.50
N ARG A 61 -12.91 22.44 6.80
CA ARG A 61 -14.29 22.91 7.04
C ARG A 61 -14.37 23.86 8.25
N PRO A 62 -13.78 23.54 9.42
CA PRO A 62 -13.81 24.44 10.57
C PRO A 62 -12.90 25.67 10.37
N LEU A 63 -11.77 25.54 9.66
CA LEU A 63 -10.91 26.66 9.28
C LEU A 63 -11.69 27.66 8.42
N ALA A 64 -12.31 27.20 7.33
CA ALA A 64 -13.08 28.03 6.41
C ALA A 64 -14.24 28.72 7.13
N ALA A 65 -14.91 28.05 8.07
CA ALA A 65 -15.95 28.66 8.90
C ALA A 65 -15.37 29.75 9.83
N ARG A 66 -14.26 29.47 10.53
CA ARG A 66 -13.60 30.40 11.45
C ARG A 66 -13.11 31.67 10.76
N TYR A 67 -12.64 31.51 9.53
CA TYR A 67 -12.09 32.56 8.67
C TYR A 67 -13.08 33.15 7.67
N GLN A 68 -14.30 32.62 7.61
CA GLN A 68 -15.34 32.98 6.64
C GLN A 68 -14.86 32.90 5.18
N LEU A 69 -14.05 31.88 4.87
CA LEU A 69 -13.53 31.64 3.51
C LEU A 69 -14.63 31.01 2.66
N ASN A 70 -14.90 31.60 1.49
CA ASN A 70 -15.90 31.12 0.53
C ASN A 70 -15.28 30.95 -0.88
N PRO A 71 -14.28 30.07 -1.06
CA PRO A 71 -13.67 29.85 -2.37
C PRO A 71 -14.66 29.17 -3.32
N GLN A 72 -14.53 29.51 -4.61
CA GLN A 72 -15.30 28.90 -5.69
C GLN A 72 -14.85 27.47 -6.00
N SER A 73 -13.59 27.14 -5.70
CA SER A 73 -12.99 25.85 -6.05
C SER A 73 -12.13 25.30 -4.92
N VAL A 74 -12.54 24.17 -4.37
CA VAL A 74 -11.75 23.36 -3.42
C VAL A 74 -11.70 21.93 -3.93
N ILE A 75 -10.50 21.40 -4.14
CA ILE A 75 -10.29 20.03 -4.62
C ILE A 75 -9.45 19.23 -3.61
N GLY A 76 -9.75 17.93 -3.52
CA GLY A 76 -8.87 16.97 -2.87
C GLY A 76 -7.73 16.58 -3.79
N ILE A 77 -6.49 16.70 -3.32
CA ILE A 77 -5.29 16.34 -4.08
C ILE A 77 -4.30 15.58 -3.19
N ASP A 78 -3.49 14.70 -3.78
CA ASP A 78 -2.38 14.06 -3.06
C ASP A 78 -1.35 15.11 -2.59
N HIS A 79 -0.64 14.83 -1.49
CA HIS A 79 0.31 15.77 -0.89
C HIS A 79 1.41 16.18 -1.88
N ALA A 80 2.01 15.24 -2.60
CA ALA A 80 3.08 15.51 -3.56
C ALA A 80 2.56 16.13 -4.86
N LEU A 81 1.45 15.61 -5.39
CA LEU A 81 0.80 16.20 -6.57
C LEU A 81 0.32 17.63 -6.31
N GLY A 82 -0.04 17.95 -5.06
CA GLY A 82 -0.41 19.29 -4.64
C GLY A 82 0.73 20.30 -4.81
N TYR A 83 1.97 19.95 -4.49
CA TYR A 83 3.12 20.83 -4.73
C TYR A 83 3.39 21.04 -6.22
N ALA A 84 3.29 19.98 -7.03
CA ALA A 84 3.42 20.10 -8.48
C ALA A 84 2.30 20.96 -9.10
N ALA A 85 1.06 20.81 -8.62
CA ALA A 85 -0.08 21.62 -9.02
C ALA A 85 0.05 23.08 -8.58
N LEU A 86 0.66 23.33 -7.41
CA LEU A 86 0.96 24.68 -6.95
C LEU A 86 2.04 25.31 -7.82
N GLN A 87 3.09 24.58 -8.19
CA GLN A 87 4.18 25.06 -9.04
C GLN A 87 3.71 25.38 -10.46
N ASN A 88 2.85 24.54 -11.06
CA ASN A 88 2.38 24.73 -12.44
C ASN A 88 1.16 25.69 -12.56
N GLY A 89 0.68 26.24 -11.44
CA GLY A 89 -0.44 27.18 -11.43
C GLY A 89 -1.84 26.56 -11.53
N SER A 90 -1.96 25.24 -11.43
CA SER A 90 -3.27 24.56 -11.41
C SER A 90 -4.05 24.86 -10.13
N ILE A 91 -3.34 25.12 -9.02
CA ILE A 91 -3.89 25.63 -7.76
C ILE A 91 -3.11 26.87 -7.29
N ASP A 92 -3.74 27.67 -6.42
CA ASP A 92 -3.16 28.87 -5.82
C ASP A 92 -2.81 28.68 -4.34
N VAL A 93 -3.56 27.83 -3.62
CA VAL A 93 -3.41 27.59 -2.18
C VAL A 93 -3.35 26.08 -1.91
N LYS A 94 -2.46 25.67 -1.01
CA LYS A 94 -2.31 24.27 -0.56
C LYS A 94 -2.10 24.19 0.95
N ASP A 95 -2.52 23.09 1.57
CA ASP A 95 -2.09 22.73 2.93
C ASP A 95 -0.67 22.15 2.94
N ALA A 96 0.12 22.57 3.92
CA ALA A 96 1.47 22.09 4.19
C ALA A 96 1.67 21.92 5.70
N TYR A 97 2.77 21.30 6.10
CA TYR A 97 3.24 21.37 7.47
C TYR A 97 4.20 22.55 7.63
N SER A 98 4.17 23.22 8.78
CA SER A 98 5.04 24.38 9.07
C SER A 98 6.53 24.05 8.97
N THR A 99 6.92 22.79 9.18
CA THR A 99 8.32 22.34 9.06
C THR A 99 8.67 21.67 7.73
N ASP A 100 7.79 21.75 6.72
CA ASP A 100 8.01 21.12 5.41
C ASP A 100 9.09 21.87 4.61
N ALA A 101 10.14 21.14 4.20
CA ALA A 101 11.24 21.67 3.41
C ALA A 101 10.80 22.21 2.05
N LYS A 102 9.68 21.70 1.52
CA LYS A 102 9.15 22.11 0.20
C LYS A 102 8.71 23.57 0.18
N ILE A 103 8.40 24.16 1.33
CA ILE A 103 8.07 25.60 1.42
C ILE A 103 9.23 26.44 0.89
N ALA A 104 10.46 26.13 1.32
CA ALA A 104 11.66 26.82 0.85
C ALA A 104 12.05 26.40 -0.58
N GLU A 105 11.96 25.11 -0.91
CA GLU A 105 12.32 24.57 -2.23
C GLU A 105 11.52 25.18 -3.39
N TYR A 106 10.21 25.37 -3.20
CA TYR A 106 9.30 25.89 -4.22
C TYR A 106 9.05 27.40 -4.12
N ASP A 107 9.84 28.13 -3.32
CA ASP A 107 9.66 29.57 -3.02
C ASP A 107 8.21 29.93 -2.65
N LEU A 108 7.68 29.21 -1.66
CA LEU A 108 6.33 29.40 -1.17
C LEU A 108 6.33 30.36 0.02
N VAL A 109 5.19 31.02 0.22
CA VAL A 109 4.89 31.79 1.42
C VAL A 109 3.84 31.06 2.23
N THR A 110 4.11 30.93 3.52
CA THR A 110 3.13 30.46 4.50
C THR A 110 2.23 31.63 4.87
N LEU A 111 0.92 31.46 4.74
CA LEU A 111 -0.07 32.43 5.19
C LEU A 111 -0.15 32.42 6.70
N GLU A 112 -0.08 33.61 7.32
CA GLU A 112 -0.17 33.76 8.76
C GLU A 112 -1.56 33.34 9.28
N ASP A 113 -1.58 32.43 10.26
CA ASP A 113 -2.77 32.05 11.04
C ASP A 113 -3.10 33.14 12.08
N ASP A 114 -3.58 34.28 11.59
CA ASP A 114 -3.86 35.50 12.36
C ASP A 114 -4.99 35.33 13.41
N LEU A 115 -5.77 34.25 13.33
CA LEU A 115 -6.84 33.91 14.28
C LEU A 115 -6.49 32.72 15.18
N LYS A 116 -5.27 32.20 15.07
CA LYS A 116 -4.71 31.10 15.87
C LYS A 116 -5.61 29.87 15.89
N PHE A 117 -6.09 29.48 14.70
CA PHE A 117 -6.97 28.33 14.53
C PHE A 117 -6.23 27.01 14.78
N PHE A 118 -4.99 26.87 14.29
CA PHE A 118 -4.32 25.59 14.33
C PHE A 118 -3.79 25.26 15.74
N PRO A 119 -4.03 24.03 16.24
CA PRO A 119 -3.43 23.61 17.50
C PRO A 119 -1.93 23.39 17.34
N ARG A 120 -1.24 23.26 18.48
CA ARG A 120 0.16 22.88 18.50
C ARG A 120 0.32 21.37 18.29
N TYR A 121 1.31 21.02 17.49
CA TYR A 121 1.74 19.66 17.17
C TYR A 121 3.19 19.51 17.60
N ASP A 122 3.39 19.32 18.89
CA ASP A 122 4.72 19.16 19.48
C ASP A 122 5.23 17.73 19.26
N ALA A 123 6.48 17.60 18.82
CA ALA A 123 7.12 16.30 18.66
C ALA A 123 7.62 15.77 20.02
N VAL A 124 7.37 14.49 20.31
CA VAL A 124 7.80 13.79 21.53
C VAL A 124 8.24 12.36 21.21
N PHE A 125 9.06 11.76 22.06
CA PHE A 125 9.32 10.32 22.01
C PHE A 125 8.39 9.56 22.95
N LEU A 126 7.74 8.52 22.41
CA LEU A 126 7.04 7.51 23.19
C LEU A 126 7.94 6.30 23.40
N TYR A 127 8.00 5.79 24.62
CA TYR A 127 8.82 4.63 24.95
C TYR A 127 8.11 3.69 25.91
N ARG A 128 8.42 2.39 25.83
CA ARG A 128 7.93 1.44 26.85
C ARG A 128 8.61 1.72 28.19
N LEU A 129 7.87 1.64 29.29
CA LEU A 129 8.42 1.81 30.64
C LEU A 129 9.46 0.73 31.01
N SER A 130 9.50 -0.39 30.28
CA SER A 130 10.54 -1.40 30.40
C SER A 130 11.86 -1.05 29.66
N LEU A 131 11.90 0.06 28.93
CA LEU A 131 13.12 0.54 28.28
C LEU A 131 14.18 0.89 29.33
N SER A 132 15.45 0.62 29.03
CA SER A 132 16.53 0.85 29.98
C SER A 132 16.60 2.33 30.41
N PRO A 133 16.86 2.64 31.70
CA PRO A 133 16.95 4.02 32.16
C PRO A 133 17.99 4.84 31.40
N LYS A 134 19.11 4.23 31.00
CA LYS A 134 20.15 4.89 30.19
C LYS A 134 19.61 5.36 28.84
N ALA A 135 18.84 4.52 28.14
CA ALA A 135 18.24 4.89 26.86
C ALA A 135 17.21 6.02 27.03
N VAL A 136 16.40 5.99 28.10
CA VAL A 136 15.47 7.08 28.42
C VAL A 136 16.22 8.38 28.66
N THR A 137 17.31 8.37 29.45
CA THR A 137 18.14 9.57 29.66
C THR A 137 18.70 10.11 28.35
N CYS A 138 19.15 9.26 27.43
CA CYS A 138 19.60 9.69 26.11
C CYS A 138 18.48 10.37 25.31
N LEU A 139 17.27 9.80 25.29
CA LEU A 139 16.12 10.44 24.61
C LEU A 139 15.82 11.83 25.16
N ARG A 140 15.89 11.99 26.49
CA ARG A 140 15.65 13.27 27.16
C ARG A 140 16.68 14.36 26.83
N THR A 141 17.87 14.01 26.33
CA THR A 141 18.85 15.03 25.91
C THR A 141 18.38 15.89 24.75
N LEU A 142 17.36 15.45 24.01
CA LEU A 142 16.77 16.18 22.89
C LEU A 142 15.57 17.05 23.29
N GLU A 143 15.14 17.02 24.55
CA GLU A 143 14.02 17.83 25.04
C GLU A 143 14.34 19.33 24.90
N GLY A 144 13.50 20.06 24.16
CA GLY A 144 13.63 21.49 23.89
C GLY A 144 14.87 21.91 23.09
N LYS A 145 15.52 21.00 22.35
CA LYS A 145 16.77 21.29 21.62
C LYS A 145 16.63 21.48 20.12
N ILE A 146 15.52 21.07 19.52
CA ILE A 146 15.29 21.17 18.07
C ILE A 146 14.21 22.22 17.84
N ASP A 147 14.60 23.39 17.37
CA ASP A 147 13.65 24.44 16.97
C ASP A 147 13.11 24.22 15.54
N GLU A 148 12.11 25.01 15.14
CA GLU A 148 11.45 24.88 13.84
C GLU A 148 12.42 25.10 12.66
N ALA A 149 13.34 26.07 12.77
CA ALA A 149 14.27 26.39 11.70
C ALA A 149 15.27 25.25 11.48
N GLU A 150 15.79 24.67 12.56
CA GLU A 150 16.64 23.49 12.50
C GLU A 150 15.86 22.30 11.95
N MET A 151 14.62 22.05 12.39
CA MET A 151 13.82 20.93 11.86
C MET A 151 13.55 21.06 10.36
N ILE A 152 13.23 22.27 9.86
CA ILE A 152 13.08 22.54 8.41
C ILE A 152 14.36 22.19 7.67
N ARG A 153 15.52 22.60 8.20
CA ARG A 153 16.84 22.30 7.60
C ARG A 153 17.13 20.80 7.57
N LEU A 154 16.81 20.09 8.65
CA LEU A 154 16.98 18.63 8.74
C LEU A 154 16.05 17.90 7.76
N ASN A 155 14.80 18.32 7.66
CA ASN A 155 13.84 17.81 6.68
C ASN A 155 14.32 18.07 5.24
N ALA A 156 14.89 19.24 4.96
CA ALA A 156 15.42 19.58 3.64
C ALA A 156 16.58 18.67 3.24
N GLU A 157 17.50 18.37 4.16
CA GLU A 157 18.60 17.44 3.90
C GLU A 157 18.08 16.01 3.70
N ALA A 158 17.12 15.58 4.53
CA ALA A 158 16.51 14.26 4.41
C ALA A 158 15.77 14.09 3.08
N GLU A 159 15.01 15.10 2.64
CA GLU A 159 14.24 15.06 1.40
C GLU A 159 15.17 15.11 0.17
N ARG A 160 16.18 15.99 0.17
CA ARG A 160 17.16 16.15 -0.91
C ARG A 160 18.00 14.89 -1.12
N THR A 161 18.37 14.21 -0.03
CA THR A 161 19.23 13.01 -0.09
C THR A 161 18.46 11.71 -0.04
N LYS A 162 17.14 11.76 0.21
CA LYS A 162 16.29 10.61 0.54
C LYS A 162 16.90 9.74 1.65
N ASN A 163 17.58 10.38 2.61
CA ASN A 163 18.35 9.71 3.66
C ASN A 163 18.22 10.43 5.01
N TYR A 164 17.35 9.91 5.88
CA TYR A 164 17.13 10.46 7.22
C TYR A 164 18.37 10.40 8.12
N THR A 165 19.27 9.43 7.91
CA THR A 165 20.54 9.36 8.66
C THR A 165 21.43 10.55 8.35
N ARG A 166 21.41 11.08 7.11
CA ARG A 166 22.12 12.31 6.79
C ARG A 166 21.53 13.53 7.50
N GLY A 167 20.20 13.64 7.54
CA GLY A 167 19.51 14.64 8.36
C GLY A 167 19.95 14.56 9.82
N ALA A 168 19.87 13.37 10.44
CA ALA A 168 20.30 13.19 11.83
C ALA A 168 21.78 13.53 12.06
N ASN A 169 22.67 13.11 11.15
CA ASN A 169 24.11 13.39 11.24
C ASN A 169 24.42 14.90 11.13
N LEU A 170 23.60 15.66 10.39
CA LEU A 170 23.71 17.11 10.30
C LEU A 170 23.49 17.75 11.67
N TYR A 171 22.48 17.29 12.42
CA TYR A 171 22.17 17.78 13.77
C TYR A 171 23.24 17.38 14.80
N PHE A 172 23.66 16.11 14.80
CA PHE A 172 24.67 15.62 15.76
C PHE A 172 26.12 16.00 15.39
N GLY A 173 26.31 16.87 14.39
CA GLY A 173 27.55 17.60 14.14
C GLY A 173 28.74 16.78 13.64
N GLY A 174 28.51 15.65 12.96
CA GLY A 174 29.56 14.79 12.37
C GLY A 174 30.62 14.23 13.34
N SER A 175 30.63 14.66 14.60
CA SER A 175 31.57 14.30 15.68
C SER A 175 31.15 13.03 16.41
N ALA A 176 30.05 12.42 15.96
CA ALA A 176 29.82 11.00 16.01
C ALA A 176 30.97 10.26 15.29
N LYS A 177 32.14 10.22 15.94
CA LYS A 177 33.34 9.46 15.63
C LYS A 177 32.93 8.04 15.27
N SER A 178 32.65 7.80 13.98
CA SER A 178 31.95 6.61 13.52
C SER A 178 30.94 6.12 14.57
N ILE A 179 29.78 6.78 14.73
CA ILE A 179 28.60 5.97 15.10
C ILE A 179 28.64 4.90 14.04
N SER A 180 29.09 3.69 14.43
CA SER A 180 29.07 2.49 13.62
C SER A 180 27.78 2.62 12.90
N THR A 181 27.82 2.90 11.59
CA THR A 181 26.62 3.11 10.78
C THR A 181 25.70 2.05 11.31
N VAL A 182 24.62 2.43 12.00
CA VAL A 182 23.55 1.48 12.28
C VAL A 182 23.08 1.30 10.86
N SER A 183 23.75 0.38 10.17
CA SER A 183 23.68 0.22 8.75
C SER A 183 22.27 -0.28 8.65
N GLY A 184 21.37 0.65 8.28
CA GLY A 184 20.04 0.29 7.86
C GLY A 184 20.22 -0.94 6.99
N GLU A 185 19.40 -1.95 7.25
CA GLU A 185 19.51 -3.25 6.62
C GLU A 185 19.91 -3.07 5.15
N SER A 186 21.00 -3.70 4.70
CA SER A 186 21.48 -3.49 3.32
C SER A 186 20.33 -3.71 2.34
N PHE A 187 20.29 -2.96 1.24
CA PHE A 187 19.27 -3.11 0.20
C PHE A 187 19.04 -4.58 -0.17
N THR A 188 20.12 -5.37 -0.29
CA THR A 188 20.04 -6.81 -0.55
C THR A 188 19.25 -7.57 0.51
N HIS A 189 19.47 -7.28 1.79
CA HIS A 189 18.72 -7.90 2.88
C HIS A 189 17.25 -7.47 2.88
N GLN A 190 16.97 -6.18 2.65
CA GLN A 190 15.60 -5.68 2.51
C GLN A 190 14.87 -6.36 1.35
N LEU A 191 15.52 -6.44 0.18
CA LEU A 191 14.98 -7.08 -1.01
C LEU A 191 14.69 -8.55 -0.78
N ILE A 192 15.61 -9.29 -0.14
CA ILE A 192 15.40 -10.70 0.23
C ILE A 192 14.20 -10.83 1.15
N ARG A 193 14.12 -10.02 2.21
CA ARG A 193 13.02 -10.03 3.17
C ARG A 193 11.67 -9.73 2.50
N TRP A 194 11.60 -8.68 1.69
CA TRP A 194 10.40 -8.34 0.93
C TRP A 194 10.00 -9.45 -0.03
N THR A 195 10.96 -10.03 -0.75
CA THR A 195 10.71 -11.14 -1.69
C THR A 195 10.19 -12.39 -0.97
N ILE A 196 10.85 -12.82 0.11
CA ILE A 196 10.41 -13.96 0.93
C ILE A 196 9.00 -13.71 1.44
N ARG A 197 8.74 -12.51 1.97
CA ARG A 197 7.42 -12.16 2.50
C ARG A 197 6.34 -12.19 1.41
N HIS A 198 6.67 -11.68 0.23
CA HIS A 198 5.78 -11.66 -0.92
C HIS A 198 5.48 -13.08 -1.42
N LEU A 199 6.49 -13.94 -1.50
CA LEU A 199 6.35 -15.36 -1.83
C LEU A 199 5.51 -16.12 -0.80
N GLN A 200 5.64 -15.82 0.50
CA GLN A 200 4.79 -16.41 1.53
C GLN A 200 3.32 -16.03 1.31
N LEU A 201 3.03 -14.73 1.13
CA LEU A 201 1.67 -14.23 0.92
C LEU A 201 1.03 -14.86 -0.32
N ALA A 202 1.71 -14.80 -1.46
CA ALA A 202 1.23 -15.35 -2.73
C ALA A 202 1.15 -16.88 -2.70
N GLY A 203 2.15 -17.56 -2.13
CA GLY A 203 2.23 -19.01 -2.06
C GLY A 203 1.14 -19.62 -1.18
N PHE A 204 0.95 -19.11 0.05
CA PHE A 204 -0.09 -19.62 0.95
C PHE A 204 -1.50 -19.36 0.40
N SER A 205 -1.76 -18.17 -0.15
CA SER A 205 -3.06 -17.86 -0.75
C SER A 205 -3.34 -18.69 -2.00
N LEU A 206 -2.34 -18.91 -2.86
CA LEU A 206 -2.45 -19.79 -4.02
C LEU A 206 -2.71 -21.24 -3.60
N LEU A 207 -1.99 -21.74 -2.59
CA LEU A 207 -2.19 -23.11 -2.08
C LEU A 207 -3.63 -23.32 -1.61
N LEU A 208 -4.18 -22.37 -0.84
CA LEU A 208 -5.58 -22.40 -0.43
C LEU A 208 -6.52 -22.36 -1.64
N ALA A 209 -6.21 -21.52 -2.64
CA ALA A 209 -7.02 -21.38 -3.84
C ALA A 209 -7.01 -22.66 -4.69
N VAL A 210 -5.91 -23.40 -4.72
CA VAL A 210 -5.82 -24.72 -5.38
C VAL A 210 -6.64 -25.77 -4.61
N ILE A 211 -6.45 -25.86 -3.29
CA ILE A 211 -7.14 -26.83 -2.43
C ILE A 211 -8.66 -26.67 -2.52
N VAL A 212 -9.16 -25.45 -2.58
CA VAL A 212 -10.61 -25.17 -2.66
C VAL A 212 -11.10 -25.09 -4.10
N GLY A 213 -10.33 -24.45 -4.97
CA GLY A 213 -10.72 -24.15 -6.35
C GLY A 213 -10.82 -25.40 -7.25
N ILE A 214 -9.95 -26.39 -7.08
CA ILE A 214 -10.05 -27.64 -7.85
C ILE A 214 -11.35 -28.40 -7.50
N PRO A 215 -11.67 -28.70 -6.23
CA PRO A 215 -12.96 -29.30 -5.88
C PRO A 215 -14.16 -28.50 -6.38
N LEU A 216 -14.17 -27.19 -6.19
CA LEU A 216 -15.24 -26.32 -6.70
C LEU A 216 -15.37 -26.39 -8.22
N GLY A 217 -14.25 -26.44 -8.95
CA GLY A 217 -14.23 -26.64 -10.39
C GLY A 217 -14.78 -28.00 -10.83
N ILE A 218 -14.46 -29.08 -10.10
CA ILE A 218 -15.02 -30.42 -10.35
C ILE A 218 -16.54 -30.43 -10.14
N PHE A 219 -17.04 -29.73 -9.11
CA PHE A 219 -18.48 -29.60 -8.90
C PHE A 219 -19.13 -28.74 -9.99
N ALA A 220 -18.48 -27.63 -10.37
CA ALA A 220 -18.97 -26.74 -11.41
C ALA A 220 -18.99 -27.40 -12.81
N SER A 221 -18.09 -28.36 -13.06
CA SER A 221 -18.04 -29.08 -14.34
C SER A 221 -19.31 -29.89 -14.63
N ARG A 222 -20.11 -30.21 -13.60
CA ARG A 222 -21.37 -30.97 -13.75
C ARG A 222 -22.47 -30.15 -14.44
N GLY A 223 -22.28 -28.85 -14.59
CA GLY A 223 -23.26 -27.94 -15.19
C GLY A 223 -24.47 -27.68 -14.29
N GLY A 224 -25.55 -27.20 -14.89
CA GLY A 224 -26.79 -26.86 -14.20
C GLY A 224 -26.66 -25.67 -13.23
N PRO A 225 -27.67 -25.44 -12.39
CA PRO A 225 -27.70 -24.28 -11.50
C PRO A 225 -26.51 -24.19 -10.54
N VAL A 226 -26.06 -25.33 -10.00
CA VAL A 226 -24.93 -25.38 -9.06
C VAL A 226 -23.64 -24.88 -9.71
N GLY A 227 -23.35 -25.32 -10.94
CA GLY A 227 -22.15 -24.88 -11.65
C GLY A 227 -22.19 -23.39 -12.01
N HIS A 228 -23.35 -22.90 -12.47
CA HIS A 228 -23.54 -21.47 -12.74
C HIS A 228 -23.39 -20.62 -11.47
N THR A 229 -23.90 -21.08 -10.33
CA THR A 229 -23.76 -20.37 -9.05
C THR A 229 -22.31 -20.31 -8.58
N ILE A 230 -21.57 -21.42 -8.65
CA ILE A 230 -20.14 -21.46 -8.25
C ILE A 230 -19.31 -20.49 -9.11
N LEU A 231 -19.45 -20.56 -10.43
CA LEU A 231 -18.73 -19.69 -11.35
C LEU A 231 -19.18 -18.23 -11.23
N GLY A 232 -20.48 -17.99 -11.02
CA GLY A 232 -21.05 -16.67 -10.79
C GLY A 232 -20.48 -16.02 -9.53
N PHE A 233 -20.47 -16.73 -8.40
CA PHE A 233 -19.88 -16.24 -7.15
C PHE A 233 -18.40 -15.92 -7.31
N ALA A 234 -17.61 -16.85 -7.86
CA ALA A 234 -16.18 -16.61 -8.09
C ALA A 234 -15.93 -15.42 -9.03
N SER A 235 -16.80 -15.20 -10.02
CA SER A 235 -16.73 -14.06 -10.94
C SER A 235 -17.05 -12.76 -10.21
N VAL A 236 -18.13 -12.70 -9.42
CA VAL A 236 -18.49 -11.52 -8.61
C VAL A 236 -17.33 -11.13 -7.70
N VAL A 237 -16.73 -12.10 -7.00
CA VAL A 237 -15.58 -11.85 -6.12
C VAL A 237 -14.40 -11.24 -6.87
N GLN A 238 -14.04 -11.76 -8.05
CA GLN A 238 -12.93 -11.23 -8.84
C GLN A 238 -13.22 -9.86 -9.47
N THR A 239 -14.49 -9.52 -9.72
CA THR A 239 -14.88 -8.20 -10.23
C THR A 239 -14.77 -7.08 -9.19
N ILE A 240 -14.74 -7.41 -7.89
CA ILE A 240 -14.50 -6.42 -6.83
C ILE A 240 -13.05 -5.94 -6.97
N PRO A 241 -12.78 -4.61 -7.04
CA PRO A 241 -11.42 -4.11 -7.03
C PRO A 241 -10.65 -4.64 -5.81
N SER A 242 -9.42 -5.11 -6.01
CA SER A 242 -8.61 -5.75 -4.96
C SER A 242 -8.44 -4.87 -3.71
N LEU A 243 -8.27 -3.55 -3.89
CA LEU A 243 -8.25 -2.59 -2.78
C LEU A 243 -9.57 -2.55 -2.00
N ALA A 244 -10.70 -2.56 -2.72
CA ALA A 244 -12.03 -2.56 -2.10
C ALA A 244 -12.30 -3.88 -1.36
N LEU A 245 -11.82 -5.01 -1.89
CA LEU A 245 -11.92 -6.30 -1.22
C LEU A 245 -11.15 -6.30 0.11
N LEU A 246 -9.94 -5.74 0.15
CA LEU A 246 -9.20 -5.56 1.41
C LEU A 246 -9.97 -4.68 2.40
N ALA A 247 -10.48 -3.53 1.93
CA ALA A 247 -11.26 -2.61 2.76
C ALA A 247 -12.55 -3.25 3.31
N LEU A 248 -13.17 -4.17 2.56
CA LEU A 248 -14.35 -4.93 3.00
C LEU A 248 -14.01 -5.98 4.06
N LEU A 249 -12.84 -6.61 3.97
CA LEU A 249 -12.43 -7.66 4.89
C LEU A 249 -11.89 -7.12 6.22
N VAL A 250 -11.23 -5.97 6.24
CA VAL A 250 -10.60 -5.41 7.46
C VAL A 250 -11.58 -5.23 8.64
N PRO A 251 -12.80 -4.68 8.46
CA PRO A 251 -13.75 -4.47 9.56
C PRO A 251 -14.33 -5.76 10.15
N LEU A 252 -14.14 -6.91 9.50
CA LEU A 252 -14.71 -8.17 9.97
C LEU A 252 -13.94 -8.68 11.21
N PRO A 253 -14.66 -9.24 12.21
CA PRO A 253 -14.12 -9.51 13.55
C PRO A 253 -12.92 -10.47 13.60
N PHE A 254 -12.71 -11.29 12.57
CA PHE A 254 -11.61 -12.27 12.50
C PHE A 254 -10.40 -11.80 11.66
N PHE A 255 -10.59 -10.78 10.83
CA PHE A 255 -9.62 -10.36 9.82
C PHE A 255 -8.76 -9.20 10.32
N GLY A 256 -9.35 -8.02 10.55
CA GLY A 256 -8.60 -6.84 10.99
C GLY A 256 -7.48 -6.43 10.03
N ILE A 257 -6.58 -5.56 10.51
CA ILE A 257 -5.34 -5.22 9.81
C ILE A 257 -4.34 -6.34 10.07
N SER A 258 -4.27 -7.32 9.16
CA SER A 258 -3.43 -8.49 9.36
C SER A 258 -3.02 -9.20 8.07
N VAL A 259 -2.00 -10.04 8.20
CA VAL A 259 -1.52 -10.99 7.18
C VAL A 259 -2.65 -11.91 6.69
N ARG A 260 -3.54 -12.31 7.60
CA ARG A 260 -4.66 -13.22 7.29
C ARG A 260 -5.65 -12.57 6.33
N THR A 261 -5.91 -11.28 6.52
CA THR A 261 -6.77 -10.48 5.63
C THR A 261 -6.19 -10.40 4.23
N ALA A 262 -4.88 -10.17 4.10
CA ALA A 262 -4.20 -10.20 2.81
C ALA A 262 -4.31 -11.58 2.14
N ILE A 263 -3.99 -12.66 2.88
CA ILE A 263 -4.07 -14.03 2.36
C ILE A 263 -5.49 -14.36 1.91
N ALA A 264 -6.52 -13.98 2.67
CA ALA A 264 -7.91 -14.22 2.32
C ALA A 264 -8.35 -13.47 1.05
N ALA A 265 -7.97 -12.19 0.92
CA ALA A 265 -8.26 -11.42 -0.28
C ALA A 265 -7.60 -12.04 -1.52
N LEU A 266 -6.31 -12.38 -1.41
CA LEU A 266 -5.53 -13.01 -2.49
C LEU A 266 -6.08 -14.39 -2.86
N PHE A 267 -6.46 -15.19 -1.86
CA PHE A 267 -7.12 -16.49 -2.03
C PHE A 267 -8.40 -16.33 -2.86
N LEU A 268 -9.28 -15.43 -2.43
CA LEU A 268 -10.56 -15.13 -3.09
C LEU A 268 -10.36 -14.69 -4.54
N TYR A 269 -9.36 -13.84 -4.79
CA TYR A 269 -9.02 -13.34 -6.13
C TYR A 269 -8.49 -14.43 -7.06
N GLY A 270 -7.73 -15.38 -6.50
CA GLY A 270 -7.14 -16.50 -7.21
C GLY A 270 -8.11 -17.66 -7.52
N LEU A 271 -9.32 -17.67 -6.97
CA LEU A 271 -10.27 -18.79 -7.13
C LEU A 271 -10.78 -18.93 -8.55
N LEU A 272 -11.23 -17.85 -9.20
CA LEU A 272 -11.96 -17.95 -10.47
C LEU A 272 -11.15 -18.64 -11.58
N PRO A 273 -9.88 -18.29 -11.85
CA PRO A 273 -9.11 -18.95 -12.90
C PRO A 273 -8.99 -20.46 -12.66
N ILE A 274 -8.80 -20.89 -11.40
CA ILE A 274 -8.66 -22.31 -11.04
C ILE A 274 -9.99 -23.04 -11.23
N VAL A 275 -11.08 -22.50 -10.68
CA VAL A 275 -12.42 -23.09 -10.78
C VAL A 275 -12.86 -23.19 -12.24
N ARG A 276 -12.72 -22.10 -13.00
CA ARG A 276 -13.14 -22.01 -14.40
C ARG A 276 -12.36 -22.97 -15.29
N ASN A 277 -11.03 -22.98 -15.21
CA ASN A 277 -10.23 -23.87 -16.05
C ASN A 277 -10.37 -25.34 -15.65
N THR A 278 -10.59 -25.65 -14.37
CA THR A 278 -10.91 -27.01 -13.92
C THR A 278 -12.26 -27.46 -14.49
N ALA A 279 -13.28 -26.60 -14.42
CA ALA A 279 -14.61 -26.91 -14.92
C ALA A 279 -14.61 -27.12 -16.44
N SER A 280 -14.06 -26.17 -17.21
CA SER A 280 -13.95 -26.25 -18.66
C SER A 280 -13.08 -27.44 -19.10
N GLY A 281 -11.91 -27.64 -18.48
CA GLY A 281 -11.03 -28.75 -18.82
C GLY A 281 -11.67 -30.13 -18.63
N LEU A 282 -12.56 -30.27 -17.64
CA LEU A 282 -13.38 -31.46 -17.50
C LEU A 282 -14.47 -31.51 -18.57
N GLN A 283 -15.24 -30.43 -18.77
CA GLN A 283 -16.33 -30.37 -19.75
C GLN A 283 -15.87 -30.66 -21.19
N ASP A 284 -14.67 -30.23 -21.56
CA ASP A 284 -14.09 -30.40 -22.88
C ASP A 284 -13.68 -31.85 -23.20
N ILE A 285 -13.72 -32.75 -22.20
CA ILE A 285 -13.45 -34.19 -22.41
C ILE A 285 -14.53 -34.79 -23.33
N PRO A 286 -14.13 -35.39 -24.47
CA PRO A 286 -15.05 -35.97 -25.45
C PRO A 286 -16.06 -36.94 -24.82
N ARG A 287 -17.32 -36.84 -25.27
CA ARG A 287 -18.41 -37.69 -24.79
C ARG A 287 -18.13 -39.18 -24.99
N SER A 288 -17.53 -39.56 -26.12
CA SER A 288 -17.16 -40.94 -26.43
C SER A 288 -16.25 -41.55 -25.36
N LEU A 289 -15.23 -40.82 -24.89
CA LEU A 289 -14.32 -41.28 -23.83
C LEU A 289 -15.05 -41.46 -22.49
N ARG A 290 -16.02 -40.61 -22.20
CA ARG A 290 -16.86 -40.73 -20.99
C ARG A 290 -17.75 -41.97 -21.05
N GLU A 291 -18.36 -42.22 -22.20
CA GLU A 291 -19.20 -43.40 -22.43
C GLU A 291 -18.38 -44.70 -22.41
N SER A 292 -17.19 -44.72 -23.01
CA SER A 292 -16.27 -45.86 -22.93
C SER A 292 -15.86 -46.16 -21.49
N ALA A 293 -15.53 -45.14 -20.69
CA ALA A 293 -15.18 -45.32 -19.28
C ALA A 293 -16.33 -45.92 -18.44
N VAL A 294 -17.58 -45.56 -18.78
CA VAL A 294 -18.78 -46.15 -18.16
C VAL A 294 -18.97 -47.60 -18.61
N ALA A 295 -18.82 -47.89 -19.90
CA ALA A 295 -18.98 -49.23 -20.47
C ALA A 295 -17.95 -50.23 -19.90
N LEU A 296 -16.75 -49.76 -19.56
CA LEU A 296 -15.71 -50.55 -18.87
C LEU A 296 -16.01 -50.80 -17.38
N GLY A 297 -17.14 -50.33 -16.85
CA GLY A 297 -17.57 -50.56 -15.47
C GLY A 297 -16.82 -49.74 -14.42
N LEU A 298 -16.09 -48.68 -14.82
CA LEU A 298 -15.33 -47.87 -13.88
C LEU A 298 -16.27 -47.06 -12.96
N ASN A 299 -16.05 -47.18 -11.66
CA ASN A 299 -16.81 -46.41 -10.68
C ASN A 299 -16.56 -44.88 -10.84
N PRO A 300 -17.47 -44.00 -10.37
CA PRO A 300 -17.34 -42.56 -10.57
C PRO A 300 -16.01 -41.95 -10.07
N MET A 301 -15.48 -42.46 -8.96
CA MET A 301 -14.25 -41.94 -8.36
C MET A 301 -13.01 -42.37 -9.17
N ALA A 302 -12.97 -43.62 -9.64
CA ALA A 302 -11.95 -44.13 -10.54
C ALA A 302 -11.95 -43.36 -11.86
N ARG A 303 -13.13 -43.11 -12.45
CA ARG A 303 -13.26 -42.26 -13.65
C ARG A 303 -12.68 -40.86 -13.43
N LEU A 304 -12.97 -40.23 -12.30
CA LEU A 304 -12.45 -38.91 -11.97
C LEU A 304 -10.92 -38.91 -11.83
N TRP A 305 -10.37 -39.78 -10.98
CA TRP A 305 -8.94 -39.75 -10.63
C TRP A 305 -8.03 -40.34 -11.71
N GLN A 306 -8.48 -41.38 -12.43
CA GLN A 306 -7.63 -42.11 -13.37
C GLN A 306 -7.78 -41.63 -14.82
N ILE A 307 -8.91 -41.00 -15.17
CA ILE A 307 -9.19 -40.57 -16.54
C ILE A 307 -9.38 -39.06 -16.60
N TYR A 308 -10.39 -38.52 -15.92
CA TYR A 308 -10.82 -37.14 -16.15
C TYR A 308 -9.83 -36.11 -15.64
N LEU A 309 -9.29 -36.25 -14.41
CA LEU A 309 -8.29 -35.32 -13.87
C LEU A 309 -6.96 -35.36 -14.66
N PRO A 310 -6.41 -36.54 -15.03
CA PRO A 310 -5.25 -36.59 -15.91
C PRO A 310 -5.48 -35.93 -17.27
N MET A 311 -6.66 -36.12 -17.88
CA MET A 311 -7.00 -35.47 -19.16
C MET A 311 -7.18 -33.96 -19.03
N ALA A 312 -7.79 -33.50 -17.93
CA ALA A 312 -8.01 -32.08 -17.67
C ALA A 312 -6.77 -31.36 -17.09
N SER A 313 -5.70 -32.11 -16.76
CA SER A 313 -4.52 -31.61 -16.04
C SER A 313 -3.89 -30.37 -16.68
N ARG A 314 -3.80 -30.32 -18.01
CA ARG A 314 -3.28 -29.15 -18.75
C ARG A 314 -4.13 -27.90 -18.51
N SER A 315 -5.45 -28.04 -18.55
CA SER A 315 -6.37 -26.93 -18.27
C SER A 315 -6.28 -26.51 -16.80
N ILE A 316 -6.30 -27.47 -15.88
CA ILE A 316 -6.16 -27.20 -14.44
C ILE A 316 -4.86 -26.43 -14.17
N LEU A 317 -3.73 -26.89 -14.71
CA LEU A 317 -2.43 -26.25 -14.54
C LEU A 317 -2.40 -24.83 -15.15
N SER A 318 -3.04 -24.63 -16.31
CA SER A 318 -3.24 -23.29 -16.90
C SER A 318 -4.02 -22.35 -15.96
N GLY A 319 -5.06 -22.88 -15.29
CA GLY A 319 -5.82 -22.15 -14.28
C GLY A 319 -4.98 -21.77 -13.07
N ILE A 320 -4.18 -22.71 -12.54
CA ILE A 320 -3.27 -22.48 -11.42
C ILE A 320 -2.20 -21.44 -11.81
N LYS A 321 -1.61 -21.57 -12.99
CA LYS A 321 -0.62 -20.62 -13.55
C LYS A 321 -1.20 -19.21 -13.63
N THR A 322 -2.38 -19.07 -14.24
CA THR A 322 -3.07 -17.78 -14.36
C THR A 322 -3.34 -17.17 -12.99
N SER A 323 -3.83 -17.98 -12.06
CA SER A 323 -4.07 -17.57 -10.68
C SER A 323 -2.79 -17.13 -9.98
N ALA A 324 -1.68 -17.87 -10.13
CA ALA A 324 -0.39 -17.54 -9.54
C ALA A 324 0.16 -16.19 -10.01
N VAL A 325 0.09 -15.92 -11.33
CA VAL A 325 0.55 -14.66 -11.92
C VAL A 325 -0.29 -13.48 -11.41
N ILE A 326 -1.61 -13.62 -11.40
CA ILE A 326 -2.52 -12.61 -10.82
C ILE A 326 -2.20 -12.39 -9.34
N ASN A 327 -2.01 -13.48 -8.59
CA ASN A 327 -1.77 -13.44 -7.16
C ASN A 327 -0.48 -12.67 -6.82
N VAL A 328 0.63 -12.94 -7.51
CA VAL A 328 1.88 -12.16 -7.36
C VAL A 328 1.66 -10.68 -7.64
N GLY A 329 0.96 -10.33 -8.74
CA GLY A 329 0.69 -8.92 -9.05
C GLY A 329 -0.15 -8.24 -7.96
N THR A 330 -1.26 -8.87 -7.55
CA THR A 330 -2.18 -8.32 -6.54
C THR A 330 -1.61 -8.32 -5.12
N ALA A 331 -0.65 -9.19 -4.79
CA ALA A 331 0.00 -9.25 -3.49
C ALA A 331 0.77 -7.97 -3.13
N THR A 332 1.10 -7.13 -4.12
CA THR A 332 1.69 -5.80 -3.87
C THR A 332 0.77 -4.90 -3.03
N LEU A 333 -0.55 -5.06 -3.17
CA LEU A 333 -1.55 -4.29 -2.42
C LEU A 333 -1.63 -4.71 -0.94
N ALA A 334 -1.07 -5.85 -0.57
CA ALA A 334 -1.02 -6.32 0.81
C ALA A 334 -0.24 -5.34 1.72
N ALA A 335 0.69 -4.57 1.15
CA ALA A 335 1.43 -3.53 1.86
C ALA A 335 0.51 -2.41 2.40
N LEU A 336 -0.61 -2.12 1.75
CA LEU A 336 -1.57 -1.08 2.18
C LEU A 336 -2.21 -1.36 3.53
N ILE A 337 -2.30 -2.64 3.91
CA ILE A 337 -2.81 -3.08 5.21
C ILE A 337 -1.68 -3.60 6.13
N GLY A 338 -0.44 -3.25 5.83
CA GLY A 338 0.72 -3.62 6.64
C GLY A 338 1.10 -5.11 6.61
N ALA A 339 0.59 -5.89 5.66
CA ALA A 339 0.96 -7.31 5.54
C ALA A 339 2.36 -7.52 4.91
N GLY A 340 2.84 -6.50 4.19
CA GLY A 340 4.22 -6.35 3.75
C GLY A 340 4.54 -6.90 2.34
N GLY A 341 5.82 -7.19 2.11
CA GLY A 341 6.35 -7.75 0.87
C GLY A 341 6.84 -6.69 -0.12
N LEU A 342 7.00 -7.05 -1.40
CA LEU A 342 7.51 -6.15 -2.44
C LEU A 342 6.64 -4.90 -2.69
N GLY A 343 5.43 -4.84 -2.13
CA GLY A 343 4.59 -3.65 -2.15
C GLY A 343 5.01 -2.57 -1.15
N GLU A 344 5.79 -2.90 -0.12
CA GLU A 344 6.29 -1.94 0.88
C GLU A 344 7.07 -0.78 0.25
N PRO A 345 8.13 -1.03 -0.55
CA PRO A 345 8.84 0.04 -1.25
C PRO A 345 7.95 0.79 -2.26
N ILE A 346 7.01 0.12 -2.93
CA ILE A 346 6.05 0.81 -3.83
C ILE A 346 5.23 1.84 -3.06
N LEU A 347 4.62 1.43 -1.94
CA LEU A 347 3.80 2.30 -1.11
C LEU A 347 4.62 3.40 -0.43
N SER A 348 5.79 3.07 0.10
CA SER A 348 6.69 4.06 0.72
C SER A 348 7.15 5.08 -0.31
N GLY A 349 7.54 4.65 -1.51
CA GLY A 349 7.97 5.54 -2.57
C GLY A 349 6.83 6.43 -3.08
N LEU A 350 5.59 5.92 -3.15
CA LEU A 350 4.41 6.75 -3.45
C LEU A 350 4.20 7.83 -2.39
N ASN A 351 4.23 7.45 -1.10
CA ASN A 351 4.03 8.39 0.01
C ASN A 351 5.14 9.45 0.09
N LEU A 352 6.37 9.08 -0.29
CA LEU A 352 7.56 9.96 -0.26
C LEU A 352 7.82 10.68 -1.59
N ASN A 353 6.96 10.47 -2.60
CA ASN A 353 7.18 10.89 -3.98
C ASN A 353 8.60 10.61 -4.49
N ASP A 354 9.09 9.40 -4.18
CA ASP A 354 10.41 8.94 -4.55
C ASP A 354 10.30 7.83 -5.59
N HIS A 355 10.55 8.20 -6.85
CA HIS A 355 10.50 7.30 -7.98
C HIS A 355 11.50 6.15 -7.88
N VAL A 356 12.65 6.35 -7.23
CA VAL A 356 13.66 5.30 -7.07
C VAL A 356 13.10 4.21 -6.16
N THR A 357 12.60 4.60 -4.98
CA THR A 357 11.99 3.66 -4.03
C THR A 357 10.75 2.96 -4.60
N ILE A 358 9.95 3.63 -5.46
CA ILE A 358 8.84 2.95 -6.18
C ILE A 358 9.38 1.81 -7.06
N LEU A 359 10.44 2.07 -7.84
CA LEU A 359 11.02 1.09 -8.75
C LEU A 359 11.72 -0.06 -8.03
N GLU A 360 12.29 0.19 -6.85
CA GLU A 360 12.86 -0.85 -5.97
C GLU A 360 11.85 -1.93 -5.60
N GLY A 361 10.55 -1.60 -5.55
CA GLY A 361 9.48 -2.57 -5.35
C GLY A 361 8.88 -3.11 -6.65
N ALA A 362 8.58 -2.21 -7.57
CA ALA A 362 7.83 -2.53 -8.79
C ALA A 362 8.62 -3.44 -9.74
N ILE A 363 9.91 -3.19 -9.95
CA ILE A 363 10.73 -3.99 -10.86
C ILE A 363 10.89 -5.43 -10.33
N PRO A 364 11.30 -5.67 -9.07
CA PRO A 364 11.38 -7.03 -8.56
C PRO A 364 10.03 -7.75 -8.54
N ALA A 365 8.91 -7.07 -8.26
CA ALA A 365 7.58 -7.67 -8.32
C ALA A 365 7.21 -8.12 -9.74
N ALA A 366 7.48 -7.28 -10.75
CA ALA A 366 7.25 -7.62 -12.15
C ALA A 366 8.13 -8.78 -12.62
N LEU A 367 9.43 -8.75 -12.27
CA LEU A 367 10.35 -9.84 -12.57
C LEU A 367 9.92 -11.15 -11.89
N LEU A 368 9.48 -11.09 -10.63
CA LEU A 368 8.98 -12.24 -9.92
C LEU A 368 7.74 -12.85 -10.61
N ALA A 369 6.81 -12.03 -11.09
CA ALA A 369 5.65 -12.51 -11.85
C ALA A 369 6.08 -13.23 -13.15
N LEU A 370 7.06 -12.69 -13.88
CA LEU A 370 7.63 -13.33 -15.07
C LEU A 370 8.35 -14.65 -14.75
N ILE A 371 9.12 -14.68 -13.66
CA ILE A 371 9.80 -15.91 -13.19
C ILE A 371 8.77 -16.97 -12.81
N VAL A 372 7.72 -16.60 -12.09
CA VAL A 372 6.63 -17.51 -11.73
C VAL A 372 5.94 -18.04 -13.00
N GLN A 373 5.63 -17.16 -13.96
CA GLN A 373 5.05 -17.56 -15.25
C GLN A 373 5.94 -18.58 -15.96
N TRP A 374 7.23 -18.29 -16.10
CA TRP A 374 8.22 -19.17 -16.73
C TRP A 374 8.39 -20.49 -15.99
N LEU A 375 8.38 -20.48 -14.66
CA LEU A 375 8.46 -21.69 -13.86
C LEU A 375 7.26 -22.62 -14.12
N PHE A 376 6.05 -22.07 -14.21
CA PHE A 376 4.87 -22.85 -14.59
C PHE A 376 4.96 -23.40 -16.02
N ASP A 377 5.51 -22.63 -16.97
CA ASP A 377 5.77 -23.11 -18.34
C ASP A 377 6.76 -24.29 -18.39
N LEU A 378 7.72 -24.35 -17.45
CA LEU A 378 8.58 -25.52 -17.29
C LEU A 378 7.84 -26.69 -16.66
N LEU A 379 6.98 -26.43 -15.68
CA LEU A 379 6.17 -27.45 -15.01
C LEU A 379 5.17 -28.12 -15.96
N ASP A 380 4.68 -27.40 -16.97
CA ASP A 380 3.88 -27.98 -18.06
C ASP A 380 4.58 -29.20 -18.70
N ARG A 381 5.92 -29.14 -18.84
CA ARG A 381 6.71 -30.25 -19.42
C ARG A 381 6.90 -31.43 -18.48
N VAL A 382 6.57 -31.31 -17.19
CA VAL A 382 6.70 -32.40 -16.21
C VAL A 382 5.34 -33.00 -15.90
N PHE A 383 4.35 -32.17 -15.59
CA PHE A 383 3.04 -32.60 -15.10
C PHE A 383 2.07 -33.03 -16.21
N ILE A 384 2.23 -32.55 -17.44
CA ILE A 384 1.37 -32.98 -18.54
C ILE A 384 1.81 -34.39 -18.99
N PRO A 385 0.92 -35.40 -19.05
CA PRO A 385 1.24 -36.73 -19.55
C PRO A 385 1.86 -36.67 -20.95
N LYS A 386 2.85 -37.53 -21.24
CA LYS A 386 3.59 -37.50 -22.52
C LYS A 386 2.70 -37.53 -23.76
N GLY A 387 1.56 -38.24 -23.71
CA GLY A 387 0.59 -38.32 -24.81
C GLY A 387 -0.31 -37.09 -24.99
N LEU A 388 -0.23 -36.09 -24.11
CA LEU A 388 -0.99 -34.83 -24.18
C LEU A 388 -0.08 -33.60 -24.40
N ARG A 389 1.23 -33.82 -24.57
CA ARG A 389 2.21 -32.79 -24.94
C ARG A 389 2.13 -32.60 -26.46
N LEU A 390 1.85 -31.37 -26.91
CA LEU A 390 1.94 -30.99 -28.34
C LEU A 390 3.40 -30.68 -28.70
#